data_AF-M5BX11-F1
#
_entry.id   AF-M5BX11-F1
#
_cell.length_a   1.000
_cell.length_b   1.000
_cell.length_c   1.000
_cell.angle_alpha   90.00
_cell.angle_beta   90.00
_cell.angle_gamma   90.00
#
_symmetry.space_group_name_H-M   'P 1'
#
loop_
_entity.id
_entity.type
_entity.pdbx_description
1 polymer ?
#
loop_
_entity_poly.entity_id
_entity_poly.type
_entity_poly.pdbx_seq_one_letter_code
_entity_poly.pdbx_strand_id
1 'polypeptide(L)'
;MIPEEHFPQGGLQWLQNHARFPCNADIVIVTSLEMMVHYNLFRSLRSVVTPVNRVQLEPFIQHVISGGERFLKRWQFETADPNLSPISKSFLRFYHIRMQLALAELKLVLVYNPLPGATHILMLDCVNAALSLLRHITTEFAPNGYLAYGQEIVPFATAYAGAWLFKYLPQLDDQLRTTILEAFSSLSNVCRLQPPVPGNAPLYYAKFFDHLMKHASIQINNTNAPVSTLMTSAPLDISLEMNPMLSHVPLPDDMNDTWLTAMNGLRHWGNSLNHSEQFSAPA
;
A
#
# COMPACT_ATOMS: atom_id res chain seq x y z
N MET A 1 1.24 -28.32 -11.39
CA MET A 1 1.97 -28.06 -10.14
C MET A 1 3.21 -27.25 -10.52
N ILE A 2 3.31 -25.98 -10.12
CA ILE A 2 4.48 -25.15 -10.46
C ILE A 2 5.62 -25.56 -9.53
N PRO A 3 6.79 -25.99 -10.03
CA PRO A 3 7.88 -26.47 -9.18
C PRO A 3 8.35 -25.35 -8.25
N GLU A 4 8.51 -25.67 -6.96
CA GLU A 4 8.82 -24.71 -5.90
C GLU A 4 10.14 -23.94 -6.08
N GLU A 5 11.03 -24.45 -6.93
CA GLU A 5 12.36 -23.89 -7.24
C GLU A 5 12.33 -22.60 -8.08
N HIS A 6 11.17 -22.17 -8.60
CA HIS A 6 11.07 -21.06 -9.55
C HIS A 6 10.75 -19.69 -8.95
N PHE A 7 10.57 -19.59 -7.62
CA PHE A 7 10.38 -18.27 -7.00
C PHE A 7 11.75 -17.58 -6.86
N PRO A 8 11.95 -16.37 -7.39
CA PRO A 8 13.28 -15.76 -7.43
C PRO A 8 13.81 -15.49 -6.01
N GLN A 9 14.72 -16.35 -5.56
CA GLN A 9 15.51 -16.24 -4.32
C GLN A 9 17.01 -16.33 -4.59
N GLY A 10 17.41 -16.22 -5.86
CA GLY A 10 18.75 -16.55 -6.33
C GLY A 10 19.84 -15.62 -5.80
N GLY A 11 19.54 -14.34 -5.60
CA GLY A 11 20.47 -13.33 -5.10
C GLY A 11 20.76 -13.51 -3.61
N LEU A 12 19.75 -13.65 -2.77
CA LEU A 12 19.97 -13.90 -1.33
C LEU A 12 20.69 -15.22 -1.08
N GLN A 13 20.27 -16.29 -1.76
CA GLN A 13 20.92 -17.59 -1.64
C GLN A 13 22.37 -17.53 -2.14
N TRP A 14 22.63 -16.77 -3.20
CA TRP A 14 23.99 -16.55 -3.70
C TRP A 14 24.86 -15.78 -2.69
N LEU A 15 24.34 -14.71 -2.09
CA LEU A 15 25.05 -13.94 -1.05
C LEU A 15 25.43 -14.82 0.15
N GLN A 16 24.51 -15.67 0.60
CA GLN A 16 24.75 -16.62 1.69
C GLN A 16 25.81 -17.66 1.33
N ASN A 17 25.79 -18.15 0.08
CA ASN A 17 26.74 -19.15 -0.40
C ASN A 17 28.14 -18.58 -0.71
N HIS A 18 28.29 -17.24 -0.80
CA HIS A 18 29.52 -16.57 -1.19
C HIS A 18 29.97 -15.51 -0.17
N ALA A 19 29.90 -15.79 1.13
CA ALA A 19 30.15 -14.83 2.22
C ALA A 19 31.49 -14.04 2.17
N ARG A 20 32.47 -14.43 1.35
CA ARG A 20 33.75 -13.72 1.17
C ARG A 20 33.75 -12.70 0.01
N PHE A 21 32.72 -12.69 -0.81
CA PHE A 21 32.67 -11.97 -2.08
C PHE A 21 31.86 -10.67 -2.05
N PRO A 22 30.65 -10.61 -1.46
CA PRO A 22 29.86 -9.40 -1.50
C PRO A 22 30.43 -8.36 -0.54
N CYS A 23 30.56 -7.14 -1.02
CA CYS A 23 30.67 -5.99 -0.14
C CYS A 23 29.28 -5.61 0.40
N ASN A 24 29.24 -4.77 1.43
CA ASN A 24 27.99 -4.26 2.00
C ASN A 24 27.05 -3.64 0.95
N ALA A 25 27.61 -3.03 -0.10
CA ALA A 25 26.80 -2.46 -1.18
C ALA A 25 26.12 -3.54 -2.03
N ASP A 26 26.79 -4.66 -2.32
CA ASP A 26 26.21 -5.77 -3.10
C ASP A 26 25.02 -6.38 -2.36
N ILE A 27 25.13 -6.53 -1.03
CA ILE A 27 24.04 -7.00 -0.18
C ILE A 27 22.84 -6.07 -0.32
N VAL A 28 23.04 -4.76 -0.19
CA VAL A 28 21.95 -3.77 -0.30
C VAL A 28 21.32 -3.79 -1.69
N ILE A 29 22.12 -3.82 -2.76
CA ILE A 29 21.65 -3.78 -4.15
C ILE A 29 20.83 -5.04 -4.46
N VAL A 30 21.40 -6.21 -4.23
CA VAL A 30 20.77 -7.50 -4.56
C VAL A 30 19.47 -7.67 -3.79
N THR A 31 19.48 -7.42 -2.47
CA THR A 31 18.28 -7.53 -1.66
C THR A 31 17.21 -6.52 -2.06
N SER A 32 17.58 -5.25 -2.29
CA SER A 32 16.62 -4.23 -2.71
C SER A 32 15.99 -4.58 -4.05
N LEU A 33 16.79 -5.11 -4.99
CA LEU A 33 16.31 -5.54 -6.30
C LEU A 33 15.35 -6.72 -6.18
N GLU A 34 15.67 -7.75 -5.40
CA GLU A 34 14.78 -8.90 -5.17
C GLU A 34 13.45 -8.47 -4.55
N MET A 35 13.48 -7.64 -3.50
CA MET A 35 12.27 -7.10 -2.88
C MET A 35 11.44 -6.29 -3.88
N MET A 36 12.09 -5.50 -4.74
CA MET A 36 11.40 -4.71 -5.77
C MET A 36 10.78 -5.60 -6.86
N VAL A 37 11.46 -6.67 -7.29
CA VAL A 37 10.94 -7.63 -8.27
C VAL A 37 9.68 -8.30 -7.71
N HIS A 38 9.72 -8.79 -6.47
CA HIS A 38 8.55 -9.39 -5.83
C HIS A 38 7.41 -8.40 -5.65
N TYR A 39 7.72 -7.19 -5.18
CA TYR A 39 6.75 -6.11 -5.06
C TYR A 39 6.03 -5.83 -6.39
N ASN A 40 6.79 -5.70 -7.48
CA ASN A 40 6.23 -5.43 -8.80
C ASN A 40 5.40 -6.62 -9.29
N LEU A 41 5.86 -7.86 -9.08
CA LEU A 41 5.09 -9.06 -9.40
C LEU A 41 3.73 -9.07 -8.70
N PHE A 42 3.69 -8.79 -7.39
CA PHE A 42 2.44 -8.75 -6.62
C PHE A 42 1.50 -7.66 -7.14
N ARG A 43 2.03 -6.46 -7.42
CA ARG A 43 1.24 -5.36 -7.97
C ARG A 43 0.69 -5.64 -9.37
N SER A 44 1.52 -6.21 -10.24
CA SER A 44 1.12 -6.58 -11.59
C SER A 44 0.00 -7.63 -11.55
N LEU A 45 0.14 -8.67 -10.73
CA LEU A 45 -0.92 -9.68 -10.59
C LEU A 45 -2.21 -9.06 -10.05
N ARG A 46 -2.11 -8.26 -9.00
CA ARG A 46 -3.26 -7.52 -8.44
C ARG A 46 -3.97 -6.66 -9.50
N SER A 47 -3.23 -6.07 -10.46
CA SER A 47 -3.82 -5.27 -11.54
C SER A 47 -4.43 -6.08 -12.69
N VAL A 48 -3.97 -7.31 -12.91
CA VAL A 48 -4.43 -8.19 -14.00
C VAL A 48 -5.61 -9.05 -13.57
N VAL A 49 -5.76 -9.31 -12.27
CA VAL A 49 -6.88 -10.08 -11.72
C VAL A 49 -8.18 -9.32 -11.87
N THR A 50 -9.08 -9.87 -12.68
CA THR A 50 -10.45 -9.41 -12.86
C THR A 50 -11.41 -10.50 -12.38
N PRO A 51 -12.69 -10.20 -12.14
CA PRO A 51 -13.69 -11.23 -11.79
C PRO A 51 -13.75 -12.38 -12.81
N VAL A 52 -13.44 -12.11 -14.09
CA VAL A 52 -13.54 -13.06 -15.21
C VAL A 52 -12.37 -14.04 -15.27
N ASN A 53 -11.13 -13.58 -15.02
CA ASN A 53 -9.94 -14.42 -15.14
C ASN A 53 -9.43 -14.97 -13.79
N ARG A 54 -10.01 -14.53 -12.66
CA ARG A 54 -9.53 -14.86 -11.31
C ARG A 54 -9.44 -16.36 -11.05
N VAL A 55 -10.49 -17.12 -11.37
CA VAL A 55 -10.53 -18.58 -11.12
C VAL A 55 -9.41 -19.31 -11.87
N GLN A 56 -9.10 -18.86 -13.09
CA GLN A 56 -8.03 -19.44 -13.89
C GLN A 56 -6.64 -19.07 -13.34
N LEU A 57 -6.49 -17.84 -12.82
CA LEU A 57 -5.24 -17.35 -12.27
C LEU A 57 -5.00 -17.77 -10.80
N GLU A 58 -6.02 -18.20 -10.08
CA GLU A 58 -5.96 -18.49 -8.64
C GLU A 58 -4.82 -19.45 -8.27
N PRO A 59 -4.61 -20.61 -8.93
CA PRO A 59 -3.50 -21.50 -8.59
C PRO A 59 -2.12 -20.85 -8.75
N PHE A 60 -1.96 -20.00 -9.77
CA PHE A 60 -0.74 -19.25 -10.00
C PHE A 60 -0.53 -18.18 -8.92
N ILE A 61 -1.57 -17.44 -8.56
CA ILE A 61 -1.49 -16.39 -7.55
C ILE A 61 -1.24 -16.99 -6.16
N GLN A 62 -1.87 -18.13 -5.83
CA GLN A 62 -1.59 -18.87 -4.60
C GLN A 62 -0.12 -19.32 -4.53
N HIS A 63 0.46 -19.78 -5.64
CA HIS A 63 1.88 -20.10 -5.72
C HIS A 63 2.76 -18.87 -5.46
N VAL A 64 2.43 -17.73 -6.07
CA VAL A 64 3.14 -16.46 -5.87
C VAL A 64 3.02 -15.96 -4.43
N ILE A 65 1.84 -16.07 -3.81
CA ILE A 65 1.61 -15.72 -2.40
C ILE A 65 2.48 -16.59 -1.50
N SER A 66 2.44 -17.92 -1.69
CA SER A 66 3.27 -18.85 -0.92
C SER A 66 4.76 -18.57 -1.06
N GLY A 67 5.23 -18.28 -2.28
CA GLY A 67 6.59 -17.82 -2.54
C GLY A 67 6.95 -16.54 -1.78
N GLY A 68 6.07 -15.54 -1.85
CA GLY A 68 6.24 -14.25 -1.18
C GLY A 68 6.29 -14.35 0.34
N GLU A 69 5.40 -15.15 0.94
CA GLU A 69 5.41 -15.41 2.38
C GLU A 69 6.69 -16.10 2.82
N ARG A 70 7.17 -17.08 2.06
CA ARG A 70 8.45 -17.76 2.35
C ARG A 70 9.62 -16.79 2.26
N PHE A 71 9.65 -15.92 1.26
CA PHE A 71 10.69 -14.90 1.13
C PHE A 71 10.69 -13.96 2.34
N LEU A 72 9.54 -13.40 2.71
CA LEU A 72 9.41 -12.49 3.86
C LEU A 72 9.77 -13.18 5.19
N LYS A 73 9.38 -14.45 5.39
CA LYS A 73 9.72 -15.21 6.59
C LYS A 73 11.22 -15.53 6.70
N ARG A 74 11.88 -15.80 5.58
CA ARG A 74 13.33 -16.08 5.54
C ARG A 74 14.16 -14.82 5.72
N TRP A 75 13.62 -13.66 5.37
CA TRP A 75 14.32 -12.39 5.52
C TRP A 75 14.31 -11.95 7.00
N GLN A 76 15.33 -12.35 7.75
CA GLN A 76 15.53 -11.88 9.11
C GLN A 76 16.19 -10.50 9.09
N PHE A 77 15.37 -9.44 9.12
CA PHE A 77 15.85 -8.06 9.20
C PHE A 77 16.78 -7.83 10.40
N GLU A 78 16.50 -8.50 11.51
CA GLU A 78 17.26 -8.42 12.76
C GLU A 78 18.67 -9.02 12.65
N THR A 79 18.92 -9.89 11.65
CA THR A 79 20.23 -10.49 11.36
C THR A 79 20.85 -9.93 10.08
N ALA A 80 20.31 -8.86 9.50
CA ALA A 80 20.96 -8.17 8.40
C ALA A 80 22.39 -7.79 8.81
N ASP A 81 23.36 -8.01 7.91
CA ASP A 81 24.79 -7.94 8.20
C ASP A 81 25.11 -6.78 9.18
N PRO A 82 25.75 -7.07 10.33
CA PRO A 82 26.00 -6.07 11.36
C PRO A 82 26.74 -4.84 10.80
N ASN A 83 27.53 -5.02 9.74
CA ASN A 83 28.32 -4.00 9.08
C ASN A 83 27.52 -3.05 8.18
N LEU A 84 26.23 -3.32 7.93
CA LEU A 84 25.38 -2.40 7.17
C LEU A 84 25.16 -1.09 7.93
N SER A 85 25.26 0.02 7.20
CA SER A 85 24.99 1.35 7.75
C SER A 85 23.54 1.47 8.24
N PRO A 86 23.24 2.34 9.22
CA PRO A 86 21.88 2.55 9.71
C PRO A 86 20.89 2.95 8.61
N ILE A 87 21.31 3.79 7.65
CA ILE A 87 20.48 4.18 6.51
C ILE A 87 20.18 2.97 5.61
N SER A 88 21.17 2.14 5.28
CA SER A 88 20.97 0.91 4.49
C SER A 88 19.99 -0.04 5.16
N LYS A 89 20.14 -0.26 6.48
CA LYS A 89 19.19 -1.05 7.27
C LYS A 89 17.78 -0.45 7.19
N SER A 90 17.65 0.87 7.36
CA SER A 90 16.35 1.54 7.30
C SER A 90 15.66 1.38 5.93
N PHE A 91 16.41 1.47 4.83
CA PHE A 91 15.89 1.24 3.47
C PHE A 91 15.48 -0.22 3.23
N LEU A 92 16.27 -1.19 3.68
CA LEU A 92 15.91 -2.61 3.57
C LEU A 92 14.62 -2.91 4.37
N ARG A 93 14.46 -2.32 5.56
CA ARG A 93 13.21 -2.42 6.34
C ARG A 93 12.03 -1.81 5.60
N PHE A 94 12.23 -0.65 5.00
CA PHE A 94 11.21 0.03 4.20
C PHE A 94 10.75 -0.85 3.03
N TYR A 95 11.67 -1.43 2.26
CA TYR A 95 11.33 -2.34 1.16
C TYR A 95 10.60 -3.59 1.64
N HIS A 96 11.03 -4.15 2.76
CA HIS A 96 10.38 -5.29 3.38
C HIS A 96 8.93 -4.98 3.77
N ILE A 97 8.67 -3.87 4.48
CA ILE A 97 7.31 -3.45 4.85
C ILE A 97 6.46 -3.17 3.61
N ARG A 98 7.03 -2.51 2.59
CA ARG A 98 6.34 -2.24 1.33
C ARG A 98 5.94 -3.52 0.59
N MET A 99 6.80 -4.54 0.60
CA MET A 99 6.51 -5.86 0.06
C MET A 99 5.43 -6.58 0.86
N GLN A 100 5.42 -6.48 2.19
CA GLN A 100 4.36 -7.02 3.05
C GLN A 100 3.00 -6.44 2.69
N LEU A 101 2.90 -5.12 2.50
CA LEU A 101 1.66 -4.46 2.09
C LEU A 101 1.18 -4.98 0.72
N ALA A 102 2.06 -5.05 -0.28
CA ALA A 102 1.70 -5.54 -1.60
C ALA A 102 1.23 -7.01 -1.59
N LEU A 103 1.85 -7.84 -0.76
CA LEU A 103 1.44 -9.24 -0.58
C LEU A 103 0.08 -9.35 0.11
N ALA A 104 -0.16 -8.55 1.16
CA ALA A 104 -1.45 -8.50 1.85
C ALA A 104 -2.58 -8.08 0.90
N GLU A 105 -2.34 -7.08 0.05
CA GLU A 105 -3.29 -6.65 -0.97
C GLU A 105 -3.57 -7.73 -2.01
N LEU A 106 -2.56 -8.47 -2.45
CA LEU A 106 -2.73 -9.58 -3.39
C LEU A 106 -3.60 -10.68 -2.79
N LYS A 107 -3.40 -11.01 -1.51
CA LYS A 107 -4.24 -11.96 -0.78
C LYS A 107 -5.68 -11.47 -0.68
N LEU A 108 -5.88 -10.20 -0.36
CA LEU A 108 -7.20 -9.59 -0.25
C LEU A 108 -7.99 -9.70 -1.57
N VAL A 109 -7.33 -9.50 -2.72
CA VAL A 109 -7.96 -9.61 -4.05
C VAL A 109 -8.41 -11.04 -4.38
N LEU A 110 -7.78 -12.07 -3.83
CA LEU A 110 -8.17 -13.46 -4.08
C LEU A 110 -9.42 -13.91 -3.31
N VAL A 111 -9.80 -13.24 -2.21
CA VAL A 111 -10.91 -13.70 -1.37
C VAL A 111 -12.25 -13.22 -1.96
N TYR A 112 -12.89 -14.08 -2.75
CA TYR A 112 -14.18 -13.80 -3.41
C TYR A 112 -15.40 -14.25 -2.59
N ASN A 113 -15.24 -15.07 -1.56
CA ASN A 113 -16.31 -15.46 -0.65
C ASN A 113 -15.74 -15.70 0.74
N PRO A 114 -15.38 -14.63 1.47
CA PRO A 114 -14.94 -14.81 2.84
C PRO A 114 -16.10 -15.38 3.66
N LEU A 115 -15.84 -16.43 4.44
CA LEU A 115 -16.45 -16.47 5.77
C LEU A 115 -16.25 -15.06 6.37
N PRO A 116 -17.28 -14.39 6.92
CA PRO A 116 -17.24 -12.97 7.27
C PRO A 116 -15.97 -12.49 8.03
N GLY A 117 -15.24 -13.38 8.72
CA GLY A 117 -13.96 -13.09 9.35
C GLY A 117 -12.70 -13.12 8.47
N ALA A 118 -12.66 -13.85 7.35
CA ALA A 118 -11.43 -14.03 6.55
C ALA A 118 -11.02 -12.76 5.80
N THR A 119 -11.97 -12.06 5.18
CA THR A 119 -11.71 -10.75 4.55
C THR A 119 -11.38 -9.70 5.58
N HIS A 120 -12.00 -9.75 6.76
CA HIS A 120 -11.68 -8.84 7.86
C HIS A 120 -10.22 -9.00 8.32
N ILE A 121 -9.74 -10.23 8.51
CA ILE A 121 -8.34 -10.50 8.90
C ILE A 121 -7.36 -9.97 7.84
N LEU A 122 -7.59 -10.25 6.56
CA LEU A 122 -6.72 -9.77 5.48
C LEU A 122 -6.76 -8.26 5.31
N MET A 123 -7.92 -7.65 5.57
CA MET A 123 -8.07 -6.20 5.61
C MET A 123 -7.23 -5.60 6.74
N LEU A 124 -7.27 -6.19 7.94
CA LEU A 124 -6.41 -5.81 9.05
C LEU A 124 -4.92 -5.98 8.74
N ASP A 125 -4.53 -7.05 8.05
CA ASP A 125 -3.13 -7.23 7.60
C ASP A 125 -2.67 -6.07 6.70
N CYS A 126 -3.53 -5.63 5.77
CA CYS A 126 -3.23 -4.48 4.92
C CYS A 126 -3.14 -3.17 5.73
N VAL A 127 -4.09 -2.94 6.65
CA VAL A 127 -4.08 -1.77 7.56
C VAL A 127 -2.80 -1.75 8.39
N ASN A 128 -2.42 -2.87 9.00
CA ASN A 128 -1.23 -3.01 9.83
C ASN A 128 0.05 -2.79 9.03
N ALA A 129 0.13 -3.31 7.81
CA ALA A 129 1.28 -3.10 6.94
C ALA A 129 1.41 -1.63 6.50
N ALA A 130 0.29 -0.99 6.14
CA ALA A 130 0.27 0.43 5.79
C ALA A 130 0.64 1.33 6.98
N LEU A 131 0.09 1.07 8.17
CA LEU A 131 0.45 1.77 9.40
C LEU A 131 1.92 1.54 9.77
N SER A 132 2.43 0.33 9.60
CA SER A 132 3.85 0.02 9.82
C SER A 132 4.76 0.83 8.89
N LEU A 133 4.33 1.04 7.63
CA LEU A 133 5.06 1.88 6.69
C LEU A 133 5.08 3.33 7.17
N LEU A 134 3.92 3.90 7.51
CA LEU A 134 3.83 5.28 7.99
C LEU A 134 4.64 5.46 9.28
N ARG A 135 4.55 4.52 10.23
CA ARG A 135 5.33 4.52 11.46
C ARG A 135 6.82 4.50 11.19
N HIS A 136 7.29 3.63 10.30
CA HIS A 136 8.70 3.56 9.93
C HIS A 136 9.19 4.89 9.34
N ILE A 137 8.34 5.58 8.56
CA ILE A 137 8.69 6.91 8.07
C ILE A 137 8.79 7.93 9.20
N THR A 138 7.79 7.95 10.10
CA THR A 138 7.70 8.90 11.21
C THR A 138 8.82 8.70 12.24
N THR A 139 9.20 7.46 12.56
CA THR A 139 10.16 7.18 13.64
C THR A 139 11.60 7.00 13.15
N GLU A 140 11.81 6.57 11.90
CA GLU A 140 13.15 6.29 11.38
C GLU A 140 13.55 7.26 10.26
N PHE A 141 12.75 7.40 9.21
CA PHE A 141 13.20 8.16 8.04
C PHE A 141 13.25 9.66 8.28
N ALA A 142 12.15 10.21 8.81
CA ALA A 142 12.05 11.64 8.99
C ALA A 142 13.07 12.14 10.04
N PRO A 143 13.14 11.61 11.27
CA PRO A 143 14.07 12.13 12.29
C PRO A 143 15.55 12.05 11.89
N ASN A 144 15.93 11.05 11.08
CA ASN A 144 17.31 10.86 10.63
C ASN A 144 17.61 11.54 9.27
N GLY A 145 16.67 12.29 8.69
CA GLY A 145 16.87 12.97 7.40
C GLY A 145 16.96 12.04 6.19
N TYR A 146 16.53 10.78 6.31
CA TYR A 146 16.63 9.79 5.22
C TYR A 146 15.65 10.03 4.07
N LEU A 147 14.62 10.84 4.30
CA LEU A 147 13.65 11.26 3.27
C LEU A 147 14.32 11.90 2.04
N ALA A 148 15.51 12.50 2.20
CA ALA A 148 16.27 13.12 1.14
C ALA A 148 16.83 12.13 0.10
N TYR A 149 17.05 10.87 0.49
CA TYR A 149 17.79 9.88 -0.33
C TYR A 149 16.88 8.98 -1.17
N GLY A 150 15.56 9.09 -1.03
CA GLY A 150 14.58 8.22 -1.68
C GLY A 150 13.47 8.98 -2.40
N GLN A 151 13.79 10.14 -2.99
CA GLN A 151 12.84 11.19 -3.43
C GLN A 151 11.75 10.75 -4.41
N GLU A 152 11.88 9.59 -5.07
CA GLU A 152 10.83 9.05 -5.95
C GLU A 152 10.07 7.89 -5.30
N ILE A 153 10.78 6.97 -4.66
CA ILE A 153 10.23 5.70 -4.15
C ILE A 153 9.53 5.89 -2.81
N VAL A 154 10.20 6.57 -1.87
CA VAL A 154 9.70 6.75 -0.51
C VAL A 154 8.43 7.60 -0.53
N PRO A 155 8.40 8.74 -1.23
CA PRO A 155 7.20 9.56 -1.22
C PRO A 155 5.99 8.93 -1.85
N PHE A 156 6.16 8.26 -2.99
CA PHE A 156 5.06 7.57 -3.61
C PHE A 156 4.50 6.45 -2.73
N ALA A 157 5.38 5.63 -2.11
CA ALA A 157 4.92 4.54 -1.25
C ALA A 157 4.21 5.04 0.01
N THR A 158 4.71 6.11 0.63
CA THR A 158 4.12 6.73 1.82
C THR A 158 2.76 7.36 1.50
N ALA A 159 2.65 8.12 0.40
CA ALA A 159 1.38 8.68 -0.03
C ALA A 159 0.37 7.59 -0.42
N TYR A 160 0.84 6.53 -1.09
CA TYR A 160 0.03 5.36 -1.41
C TYR A 160 -0.56 4.71 -0.16
N ALA A 161 0.26 4.44 0.87
CA ALA A 161 -0.22 3.86 2.12
C ALA A 161 -1.22 4.78 2.84
N GLY A 162 -0.96 6.10 2.85
CA GLY A 162 -1.89 7.09 3.40
C GLY A 162 -3.23 7.11 2.67
N ALA A 163 -3.22 7.19 1.34
CA ALA A 163 -4.43 7.17 0.52
C ALA A 163 -5.20 5.85 0.64
N TRP A 164 -4.48 4.72 0.73
CA TRP A 164 -5.09 3.41 0.95
C TRP A 164 -5.82 3.37 2.30
N LEU A 165 -5.16 3.77 3.39
CA LEU A 165 -5.80 3.84 4.72
C LEU A 165 -7.00 4.77 4.73
N PHE A 166 -6.86 5.95 4.13
CA PHE A 166 -7.94 6.93 3.99
C PHE A 166 -9.17 6.35 3.30
N LYS A 167 -8.98 5.66 2.17
CA LYS A 167 -10.06 5.04 1.39
C LYS A 167 -10.94 4.13 2.24
N TYR A 168 -10.32 3.37 3.16
CA TYR A 168 -11.01 2.36 3.94
C TYR A 168 -11.45 2.85 5.33
N LEU A 169 -11.15 4.08 5.72
CA LEU A 169 -11.56 4.65 7.02
C LEU A 169 -13.02 4.39 7.39
N PRO A 170 -14.03 4.56 6.51
CA PRO A 170 -15.44 4.36 6.88
C PRO A 170 -15.80 2.93 7.27
N GLN A 171 -14.99 1.96 6.85
CA GLN A 171 -15.25 0.52 7.05
C GLN A 171 -14.57 -0.01 8.32
N LEU A 172 -13.77 0.81 8.99
CA LEU A 172 -12.98 0.44 10.16
C LEU A 172 -13.67 0.87 11.46
N ASP A 173 -13.40 0.13 12.54
CA ASP A 173 -13.87 0.53 13.87
C ASP A 173 -13.26 1.87 14.33
N ASP A 174 -13.87 2.48 15.36
CA ASP A 174 -13.47 3.79 15.86
C ASP A 174 -12.03 3.80 16.40
N GLN A 175 -11.55 2.68 16.96
CA GLN A 175 -10.21 2.58 17.52
C GLN A 175 -9.14 2.61 16.41
N LEU A 176 -9.35 1.83 15.34
CA LEU A 176 -8.48 1.82 14.17
C LEU A 176 -8.53 3.16 13.42
N ARG A 177 -9.71 3.76 13.28
CA ARG A 177 -9.84 5.11 12.70
C ARG A 177 -9.02 6.12 13.48
N THR A 178 -9.13 6.13 14.81
CA THR A 178 -8.35 7.02 15.67
C THR A 178 -6.85 6.79 15.49
N THR A 179 -6.41 5.53 15.49
CA THR A 179 -5.00 5.16 15.29
C THR A 179 -4.45 5.65 13.93
N ILE A 180 -5.24 5.53 12.86
CA ILE A 180 -4.85 6.02 11.53
C ILE A 180 -4.73 7.55 11.50
N LEU A 181 -5.68 8.26 12.11
CA LEU A 181 -5.63 9.72 12.18
C LEU A 181 -4.45 10.23 13.02
N GLU A 182 -4.14 9.56 14.13
CA GLU A 182 -2.93 9.82 14.92
C GLU A 182 -1.65 9.60 14.12
N ALA A 183 -1.60 8.55 13.29
CA ALA A 183 -0.47 8.29 12.41
C ALA A 183 -0.30 9.40 11.36
N PHE A 184 -1.40 9.87 10.74
CA PHE A 184 -1.38 10.99 9.79
C PHE A 184 -0.90 12.29 10.46
N SER A 185 -1.44 12.60 11.64
CA SER A 185 -1.05 13.77 12.43
C SER A 185 0.44 13.73 12.80
N SER A 186 0.90 12.59 13.31
CA SER A 186 2.30 12.40 13.71
C SER A 186 3.25 12.57 12.54
N LEU A 187 2.93 11.97 11.39
CA LEU A 187 3.74 12.10 10.19
C LEU A 187 3.78 13.55 9.68
N SER A 188 2.63 14.23 9.65
CA SER A 188 2.57 15.66 9.28
C SER A 188 3.45 16.51 10.20
N ASN A 189 3.32 16.34 11.51
CA ASN A 189 4.09 17.11 12.50
C ASN A 189 5.60 16.86 12.38
N VAL A 190 6.02 15.60 12.31
CA VAL A 190 7.46 15.27 12.18
C VAL A 190 8.03 15.84 10.88
N CYS A 191 7.29 15.77 9.78
CA CYS A 191 7.72 16.32 8.50
C CYS A 191 7.80 17.86 8.48
N ARG A 192 6.94 18.58 9.21
CA ARG A 192 7.04 20.05 9.36
C ARG A 192 8.26 20.51 10.13
N LEU A 193 8.74 19.68 11.06
CA LEU A 193 9.90 19.97 11.90
C LEU A 193 11.23 19.66 11.19
N GLN A 194 11.18 19.09 9.99
CA GLN A 194 12.39 18.80 9.21
C GLN A 194 13.02 20.06 8.64
N PRO A 195 14.36 20.14 8.57
CA PRO A 195 15.03 21.21 7.85
C PRO A 195 14.63 21.18 6.36
N PRO A 196 14.61 22.35 5.69
CA PRO A 196 14.33 22.41 4.27
C PRO A 196 15.39 21.60 3.50
N VAL A 197 14.93 20.66 2.70
CA VAL A 197 15.74 19.79 1.84
C VAL A 197 15.47 20.17 0.39
N PRO A 198 16.42 20.02 -0.55
CA PRO A 198 16.17 20.31 -1.96
C PRO A 198 14.88 19.64 -2.45
N GLY A 199 13.98 20.45 -3.02
CA GLY A 199 12.66 19.99 -3.47
C GLY A 199 11.56 19.95 -2.38
N ASN A 200 11.83 20.38 -1.13
CA ASN A 200 10.85 20.52 -0.04
C ASN A 200 9.97 19.29 0.25
N ALA A 201 10.46 18.08 -0.06
CA ALA A 201 9.69 16.82 0.11
C ALA A 201 9.02 16.65 1.50
N PRO A 202 9.68 16.97 2.64
CA PRO A 202 9.02 16.92 3.96
C PRO A 202 7.77 17.81 4.04
N LEU A 203 7.84 19.04 3.55
CA LEU A 203 6.70 19.96 3.57
C LEU A 203 5.53 19.43 2.72
N TYR A 204 5.82 18.75 1.61
CA TYR A 204 4.79 18.12 0.78
C TYR A 204 4.09 16.96 1.50
N TYR A 205 4.82 16.13 2.25
CA TYR A 205 4.18 15.10 3.08
C TYR A 205 3.25 15.73 4.11
N ALA A 206 3.71 16.78 4.81
CA ALA A 206 2.88 17.46 5.79
C ALA A 206 1.57 17.96 5.16
N LYS A 207 1.66 18.70 4.05
CA LYS A 207 0.48 19.19 3.32
C LYS A 207 -0.47 18.05 2.90
N PHE A 208 0.07 16.94 2.38
CA PHE A 208 -0.73 15.79 1.94
C PHE A 208 -1.46 15.11 3.11
N PHE A 209 -0.77 14.82 4.22
CA PHE A 209 -1.41 14.17 5.37
C PHE A 209 -2.37 15.10 6.12
N ASP A 210 -2.09 16.41 6.18
CA ASP A 210 -3.06 17.40 6.66
C ASP A 210 -4.34 17.40 5.83
N HIS A 211 -4.19 17.28 4.51
CA HIS A 211 -5.30 17.18 3.60
C HIS A 211 -6.13 15.91 3.87
N LEU A 212 -5.49 14.74 3.98
CA LEU A 212 -6.20 13.51 4.34
C LEU A 212 -6.95 13.63 5.68
N MET A 213 -6.35 14.23 6.71
CA MET A 213 -7.01 14.43 8.00
C MET A 213 -8.23 15.34 7.90
N LYS A 214 -8.13 16.46 7.17
CA LYS A 214 -9.26 17.38 6.96
C LYS A 214 -10.43 16.70 6.26
N HIS A 215 -10.15 15.81 5.32
CA HIS A 215 -11.19 15.09 4.57
C HIS A 215 -11.74 13.88 5.32
N ALA A 216 -10.99 13.30 6.25
CA ALA A 216 -11.43 12.15 7.03
C ALA A 216 -12.61 12.52 7.94
N SER A 217 -12.59 13.72 8.54
CA SER A 217 -13.71 14.21 9.35
C SER A 217 -15.00 14.37 8.54
N ILE A 218 -14.91 14.80 7.28
CA ILE A 218 -16.04 14.92 6.36
C ILE A 218 -16.58 13.52 6.01
N GLN A 219 -15.70 12.58 5.70
CA GLN A 219 -16.07 11.22 5.30
C GLN A 219 -16.75 10.44 6.44
N ILE A 220 -16.24 10.58 7.67
CA ILE A 220 -16.82 9.97 8.87
C ILE A 220 -18.21 10.57 9.15
N ASN A 221 -18.38 11.89 9.05
CA ASN A 221 -19.66 12.56 9.33
C ASN A 221 -20.75 12.16 8.32
N ASN A 222 -20.40 11.96 7.05
CA ASN A 222 -21.36 11.55 6.02
C ASN A 222 -21.84 10.09 6.18
N THR A 223 -21.03 9.24 6.81
CA THR A 223 -21.38 7.83 7.07
C THR A 223 -22.32 7.69 8.28
N ASN A 224 -22.36 8.71 9.16
CA ASN A 224 -23.16 8.75 10.38
C ASN A 224 -24.49 9.52 10.24
N ALA A 225 -24.90 9.91 9.03
CA ALA A 225 -26.21 10.53 8.82
C ALA A 225 -27.34 9.49 9.02
N PRO A 226 -28.39 9.78 9.80
CA PRO A 226 -29.46 8.82 10.05
C PRO A 226 -30.25 8.59 8.75
N VAL A 227 -30.22 7.35 8.26
CA VAL A 227 -31.11 6.87 7.20
C VAL A 227 -32.54 6.96 7.73
N SER A 228 -33.28 7.98 7.29
CA SER A 228 -34.68 8.15 7.65
C SER A 228 -35.51 7.06 6.96
N THR A 229 -36.07 6.17 7.77
CA THR A 229 -36.91 5.04 7.37
C THR A 229 -38.17 5.53 6.66
N LEU A 230 -38.30 5.26 5.37
CA LEU A 230 -39.59 5.16 4.69
C LEU A 230 -39.56 3.91 3.83
N MET A 231 -40.25 2.87 4.32
CA MET A 231 -40.49 1.63 3.60
C MET A 231 -41.35 1.91 2.37
N THR A 232 -40.85 1.51 1.20
CA THR A 232 -41.70 1.07 0.10
C THR A 232 -41.10 -0.19 -0.50
N SER A 233 -41.84 -1.29 -0.34
CA SER A 233 -41.57 -2.62 -0.87
C SER A 233 -41.65 -2.65 -2.41
N ALA A 234 -40.52 -2.91 -3.07
CA ALA A 234 -40.42 -3.33 -4.48
C ALA A 234 -39.02 -3.99 -4.70
N PRO A 235 -38.85 -4.89 -5.69
CA PRO A 235 -37.76 -5.87 -5.71
C PRO A 235 -36.38 -5.21 -5.84
N LEU A 236 -35.37 -5.87 -5.26
CA LEU A 236 -33.96 -5.47 -5.23
C LEU A 236 -33.40 -5.27 -6.66
N ASP A 237 -33.60 -4.09 -7.23
CA ASP A 237 -32.89 -3.59 -8.39
C ASP A 237 -31.61 -2.92 -7.88
N ILE A 238 -30.51 -3.68 -7.85
CA ILE A 238 -29.15 -3.17 -7.57
C ILE A 238 -28.59 -2.53 -8.85
N SER A 239 -29.38 -1.65 -9.45
CA SER A 239 -29.06 -0.94 -10.67
C SER A 239 -29.39 0.53 -10.43
N LEU A 240 -28.38 1.38 -10.57
CA LEU A 240 -28.46 2.85 -10.54
C LEU A 240 -28.64 3.51 -9.16
N GLU A 241 -27.64 3.39 -8.30
CA GLU A 241 -27.14 4.59 -7.59
C GLU A 241 -25.67 4.79 -7.95
N MET A 242 -25.49 5.63 -8.98
CA MET A 242 -24.22 6.22 -9.40
C MET A 242 -23.47 6.71 -8.17
N ASN A 243 -22.35 6.06 -7.85
CA ASN A 243 -21.44 6.45 -6.79
C ASN A 243 -20.78 7.80 -7.18
N PRO A 244 -21.19 8.96 -6.62
CA PRO A 244 -20.58 10.23 -6.97
C PRO A 244 -19.30 10.47 -6.14
N MET A 245 -18.91 9.54 -5.26
CA MET A 245 -17.93 9.84 -4.20
C MET A 245 -16.47 9.58 -4.55
N LEU A 246 -16.16 9.04 -5.74
CA LEU A 246 -14.78 8.86 -6.21
C LEU A 246 -14.20 10.07 -6.96
N SER A 247 -15.02 11.06 -7.32
CA SER A 247 -14.60 12.24 -8.09
C SER A 247 -13.89 13.33 -7.27
N HIS A 248 -13.85 13.22 -5.94
CA HIS A 248 -13.33 14.28 -5.07
C HIS A 248 -12.25 13.80 -4.10
N VAL A 249 -11.10 13.40 -4.63
CA VAL A 249 -9.84 13.75 -3.95
C VAL A 249 -9.51 15.17 -4.42
N PRO A 250 -9.77 16.23 -3.63
CA PRO A 250 -9.45 17.57 -4.06
C PRO A 250 -7.93 17.73 -4.18
N LEU A 251 -7.52 18.50 -5.18
CA LEU A 251 -6.12 18.80 -5.43
C LEU A 251 -5.62 19.68 -4.28
N PRO A 252 -4.50 19.35 -3.62
CA PRO A 252 -3.92 20.23 -2.63
C PRO A 252 -3.33 21.46 -3.34
N ASP A 253 -3.64 22.65 -2.83
CA ASP A 253 -3.07 23.90 -3.34
C ASP A 253 -1.52 23.87 -3.23
N ASP A 254 -0.84 24.28 -4.31
CA ASP A 254 0.62 24.36 -4.50
C ASP A 254 1.40 23.03 -4.67
N MET A 255 0.81 21.95 -5.20
CA MET A 255 1.57 20.75 -5.57
C MET A 255 2.12 20.80 -7.01
N ASN A 256 3.40 20.42 -7.19
CA ASN A 256 4.06 20.31 -8.49
C ASN A 256 3.38 19.24 -9.39
N ASP A 257 3.46 19.40 -10.71
CA ASP A 257 2.81 18.58 -11.75
C ASP A 257 3.10 17.07 -11.62
N THR A 258 4.29 16.70 -11.13
CA THR A 258 4.68 15.30 -10.88
C THR A 258 3.82 14.64 -9.79
N TRP A 259 3.43 15.40 -8.78
CA TRP A 259 2.56 14.93 -7.70
C TRP A 259 1.08 15.00 -8.07
N LEU A 260 0.69 15.99 -8.87
CA LEU A 260 -0.61 15.98 -9.55
C LEU A 260 -0.78 14.68 -10.35
N THR A 261 0.28 14.25 -11.04
CA THR A 261 0.32 12.99 -11.79
C THR A 261 0.20 11.76 -10.88
N ALA A 262 0.89 11.73 -9.72
CA ALA A 262 0.75 10.66 -8.74
C ALA A 262 -0.67 10.60 -8.13
N MET A 263 -1.26 11.75 -7.82
CA MET A 263 -2.63 11.88 -7.31
C MET A 263 -3.70 11.55 -8.37
N ASN A 264 -3.47 11.92 -9.64
CA ASN A 264 -4.31 11.50 -10.76
C ASN A 264 -4.18 9.99 -11.04
N GLY A 265 -2.99 9.41 -10.85
CA GLY A 265 -2.80 7.97 -10.86
C GLY A 265 -3.58 7.25 -9.75
N LEU A 266 -3.71 7.87 -8.58
CA LEU A 266 -4.58 7.39 -7.50
C LEU A 266 -6.08 7.53 -7.83
N ARG A 267 -6.49 8.53 -8.62
CA ARG A 267 -7.88 8.65 -9.13
C ARG A 267 -8.25 7.51 -10.08
N HIS A 268 -7.35 7.08 -10.97
CA HIS A 268 -7.61 5.98 -11.91
C HIS A 268 -7.64 4.59 -11.23
N TRP A 269 -7.12 4.49 -10.01
CA TRP A 269 -7.20 3.30 -9.17
C TRP A 269 -8.61 3.02 -8.63
N GLY A 270 -9.50 4.00 -8.62
CA GLY A 270 -10.91 3.85 -8.23
C GLY A 270 -11.78 3.17 -9.28
N ASN A 271 -11.43 3.30 -10.56
CA ASN A 271 -12.28 2.81 -11.65
C ASN A 271 -12.07 1.32 -11.96
N SER A 272 -10.92 0.73 -11.60
CA SER A 272 -10.60 -0.66 -11.97
C SER A 272 -11.30 -1.73 -11.12
N LEU A 273 -12.03 -1.35 -10.07
CA LEU A 273 -12.90 -2.26 -9.30
C LEU A 273 -14.36 -2.19 -9.76
N ASN A 274 -14.72 -1.24 -10.63
CA ASN A 274 -16.11 -0.96 -11.05
C ASN A 274 -16.39 -1.20 -12.54
N HIS A 275 -15.52 -1.91 -13.28
CA HIS A 275 -15.88 -2.37 -14.64
C HIS A 275 -16.67 -3.69 -14.59
N SER A 276 -17.85 -3.62 -14.01
CA SER A 276 -19.01 -4.37 -14.47
C SER A 276 -19.87 -3.39 -15.24
N GLU A 277 -20.22 -3.74 -16.48
CA GLU A 277 -21.15 -3.02 -17.38
C GLU A 277 -20.53 -1.95 -18.29
N GLN A 278 -19.99 -2.39 -19.43
CA GLN A 278 -20.24 -1.73 -20.71
C GLN A 278 -19.86 -2.67 -21.87
N PHE A 279 -20.64 -3.74 -22.07
CA PHE A 279 -20.74 -4.39 -23.38
C PHE A 279 -22.16 -4.92 -23.56
N SER A 280 -23.06 -4.01 -23.93
CA SER A 280 -24.28 -4.39 -24.65
C SER A 280 -23.82 -4.90 -26.02
N ALA A 281 -24.05 -6.18 -26.31
CA ALA A 281 -23.84 -6.74 -27.64
C ALA A 281 -24.73 -5.98 -28.66
N PRO A 282 -24.24 -5.65 -29.86
CA PRO A 282 -25.12 -5.22 -30.92
C PRO A 282 -25.94 -6.42 -31.39
N ALA A 283 -27.23 -6.16 -31.62
CA ALA A 283 -28.20 -7.08 -32.20
C ALA A 283 -27.81 -7.55 -33.61
#